data_AF-A0A7J0DXV7-F1
#
_entry.id   AF-A0A7J0DXV7-F1
#
_cell.length_a   1.000
_cell.length_b   1.000
_cell.length_c   1.000
_cell.angle_alpha   90.00
_cell.angle_beta   90.00
_cell.angle_gamma   90.00
#
_symmetry.space_group_name_H-M   'P 1'
#
loop_
_entity.id
_entity.type
_entity.pdbx_description
1 polymer ?
#
loop_
_entity_poly.entity_id
_entity_poly.type
_entity_poly.pdbx_seq_one_letter_code
_entity_poly.pdbx_strand_id
1 'polypeptide(L)' 'MASSCDACGYRSSEVKPGGRIPEKGKKITVLVKNIDDLSRDVIKFYAGGLSKELQHYS' A
#
# COMPACT_ATOMS: atom_id res chain seq x y z
N MET A 1 13.11 2.31 0.86
CA MET A 1 14.03 2.99 1.80
C MET A 1 13.48 2.77 3.20
N ALA A 2 14.33 2.43 4.16
CA ALA A 2 13.93 2.25 5.55
C ALA A 2 14.66 3.28 6.41
N SER A 3 13.89 4.15 7.09
CA SER A 3 14.41 5.18 7.98
C SER A 3 13.95 4.89 9.40
N SER A 4 14.91 4.81 10.33
CA SER A 4 14.68 4.58 11.76
C SER A 4 15.17 5.77 12.58
N CYS A 5 14.34 6.30 13.46
CA CYS A 5 14.70 7.36 14.40
C CYS A 5 14.90 6.77 15.80
N ASP A 6 16.12 6.84 16.33
CA ASP A 6 16.45 6.30 17.66
C ASP A 6 15.93 7.19 18.81
N ALA A 7 15.61 8.47 18.53
CA ALA A 7 15.12 9.40 19.53
C ALA A 7 13.61 9.24 19.86
N CYS A 8 12.81 8.77 18.89
CA CYS A 8 11.37 8.58 19.09
C CYS A 8 10.88 7.15 18.76
N GLY A 9 11.77 6.25 18.30
CA GLY A 9 11.44 4.87 17.96
C GLY A 9 10.69 4.69 16.63
N TYR A 10 10.45 5.77 15.87
CA TYR A 10 9.73 5.70 14.61
C TYR A 10 10.55 4.97 13.54
N ARG A 11 9.96 3.92 12.93
CA ARG A 11 10.53 3.18 11.81
C ARG A 11 9.57 3.24 10.63
N SER A 12 10.04 3.74 9.50
CA SER A 12 9.28 3.79 8.25
C SER A 12 10.03 3.04 7.16
N SER A 13 9.39 2.03 6.59
CA SER A 13 9.89 1.28 5.43
C SER A 13 9.02 1.62 4.22
N GLU A 14 9.43 2.63 3.48
CA GLU A 14 8.73 3.09 2.28
C GLU A 14 9.21 2.31 1.07
N VAL A 15 8.29 1.57 0.44
CA VAL A 15 8.54 0.85 -0.81
C VAL A 15 7.93 1.66 -1.94
N LYS A 16 8.77 2.31 -2.76
CA LYS A 16 8.34 2.99 -3.97
C LYS A 16 8.29 1.97 -5.11
N PRO A 17 7.13 1.74 -5.76
CA PRO A 17 7.08 0.87 -6.93
C PRO A 17 7.91 1.50 -8.06
N GLY A 18 8.85 0.75 -8.63
CA GLY A 18 9.71 1.21 -9.74
C GLY A 18 9.00 1.27 -11.10
N GLY A 19 7.71 0.91 -11.16
CA GLY A 19 6.90 0.87 -12.38
C GLY A 19 5.76 1.89 -12.37
N ARG A 20 4.95 1.87 -13.44
CA ARG A 20 3.76 2.72 -13.57
C ARG A 20 2.78 2.46 -12.41
N ILE A 21 2.17 3.51 -11.86
CA ILE A 21 1.06 3.40 -10.92
C ILE A 21 -0.06 2.61 -11.62
N PRO A 22 -0.54 1.49 -11.06
CA PRO A 22 -1.65 0.75 -11.64
C PRO A 22 -2.89 1.64 -11.75
N GLU A 23 -3.60 1.58 -12.88
CA GLU A 23 -4.83 2.37 -13.09
C GLU A 23 -5.97 1.96 -12.14
N LYS A 24 -5.91 0.74 -11.59
CA LYS A 24 -6.92 0.19 -10.68
C LYS A 24 -6.26 -0.23 -9.37
N GLY A 25 -6.94 0.07 -8.26
CA GLY A 25 -6.58 -0.48 -6.95
C GLY A 25 -6.78 -2.01 -6.91
N LYS A 26 -5.94 -2.71 -6.16
CA LYS A 26 -6.06 -4.16 -5.94
C LYS A 26 -6.66 -4.42 -4.56
N LYS A 27 -7.78 -5.15 -4.50
CA LYS A 27 -8.35 -5.66 -3.24
C LYS A 27 -7.79 -7.06 -2.97
N ILE A 28 -7.15 -7.24 -1.83
CA ILE A 28 -6.62 -8.54 -1.38
C ILE A 28 -7.42 -8.95 -0.14
N THR A 29 -8.08 -10.11 -0.20
CA THR A 29 -8.80 -10.70 0.93
C THR A 29 -8.06 -11.94 1.39
N VAL A 30 -7.68 -11.98 2.66
CA VAL A 30 -7.04 -13.14 3.29
C VAL A 30 -7.93 -13.64 4.40
N LEU A 31 -8.19 -14.95 4.43
CA LEU A 31 -8.91 -15.61 5.51
C LEU A 31 -7.87 -16.23 6.46
N VAL A 32 -7.85 -15.78 7.71
CA VAL A 32 -6.93 -16.25 8.74
C VAL A 32 -7.36 -17.65 9.18
N LYS A 33 -6.48 -18.63 9.00
CA LYS A 33 -6.69 -20.04 9.35
C LYS A 33 -5.77 -20.50 10.47
N ASN A 34 -4.58 -19.92 10.59
CA ASN A 34 -3.60 -20.28 11.62
C ASN A 34 -2.81 -19.05 12.11
N ILE A 35 -1.96 -19.24 13.12
CA ILE A 35 -1.21 -18.14 13.74
C ILE A 35 -0.14 -17.57 12.79
N ASP A 36 0.40 -18.38 11.89
CA ASP A 36 1.36 -17.96 10.87
C ASP A 36 0.77 -16.95 9.88
N ASP A 37 -0.55 -16.94 9.67
CA ASP A 37 -1.21 -15.92 8.86
C ASP A 37 -1.08 -14.50 9.48
N LEU A 38 -0.90 -14.40 10.80
CA LEU A 38 -0.68 -13.14 11.51
C LEU A 38 0.75 -12.62 11.35
N SER A 39 1.70 -13.50 11.02
CA SER A 39 3.11 -13.16 10.79
C SER A 39 3.36 -12.61 9.38
N ARG A 40 2.31 -12.40 8.57
CA ARG A 40 2.44 -11.85 7.21
C ARG A 40 2.67 -10.35 7.25
N ASP A 41 3.72 -9.90 6.55
CA ASP A 41 3.95 -8.47 6.34
C ASP A 41 2.83 -7.83 5.51
N VAL A 42 2.16 -6.84 6.09
CA VAL A 42 1.12 -6.07 5.42
C VAL A 42 1.68 -4.75 4.93
N ILE A 43 1.81 -4.60 3.61
CA ILE A 43 2.22 -3.35 2.98
C ILE A 43 0.97 -2.59 2.55
N LYS A 44 0.65 -1.49 3.26
CA LYS A 44 -0.44 -0.58 2.91
C LYS A 44 0.07 0.56 2.04
N PHE A 45 -0.49 0.69 0.83
CA PHE A 45 -0.17 1.78 -0.07
C PHE A 45 -1.21 2.90 0.04
N TYR A 46 -0.76 4.16 0.12
CA TYR A 46 -1.61 5.34 0.00
C TYR A 46 -1.34 6.00 -1.35
N ALA A 47 -2.27 5.87 -2.29
CA ALA A 47 -2.24 6.62 -3.55
C ALA A 47 -3.24 7.77 -3.42
N GLY A 48 -2.75 9.00 -3.26
CA GLY A 48 -3.58 10.21 -3.35
C GLY A 48 -4.18 10.30 -4.75
N GLY A 49 -5.49 10.10 -4.87
CA GLY A 49 -6.18 9.90 -6.14
C GLY A 49 -6.22 11.16 -7.01
N LEU A 50 -5.80 11.01 -8.27
CA LEU A 50 -6.27 11.85 -9.39
C LEU A 50 -7.23 11.00 -10.22
N SER A 51 -8.47 10.89 -9.77
CA SER A 51 -9.57 10.45 -10.64
C SER A 51 -9.89 11.58 -11.60
N LYS A 52 -9.35 11.55 -12.83
CA LYS A 52 -9.97 12.29 -13.93
C LYS A 52 -11.23 11.52 -14.33
N GLU A 53 -12.35 12.01 -13.83
CA GLU A 53 -13.69 11.63 -14.25
C GLU A 53 -13.83 11.97 -15.75
N LEU A 54 -13.88 10.95 -16.61
CA LEU A 54 -14.21 11.11 -18.01
C LEU A 54 -15.73 11.37 -18.10
N GLN A 55 -16.12 12.62 -17.88
CA GLN A 55 -17.40 13.14 -18.38
C GLN A 55 -17.30 13.23 -19.91
N HIS A 56 -17.65 12.17 -20.63
CA HIS A 56 -18.18 12.25 -21.99
C HIS A 56 -18.84 10.93 -22.37
N TYR A 57 -20.04 10.73 -21.82
CA TYR A 57 -21.08 9.96 -22.49
C TYR A 57 -22.19 10.96 -22.82
N SER A 58 -22.15 11.48 -24.04
CA SER A 58 -23.22 12.20 -24.74
C SER A 58 -23.13 11.84 -26.21
#